data_AF-A0A7W7ZK60-F1
#
_entry.id   AF-A0A7W7ZK60-F1
#
_cell.length_a   1.000
_cell.length_b   1.000
_cell.length_c   1.000
_cell.angle_alpha   90.00
_cell.angle_beta   90.00
_cell.angle_gamma   90.00
#
_symmetry.space_group_name_H-M   'P 1'
#
loop_
_entity.id
_entity.type
_entity.pdbx_description
1 polymer ?
#
loop_
_entity_poly.entity_id
_entity_poly.type
_entity_poly.pdbx_seq_one_letter_code
_entity_poly.pdbx_strand_id
1 'polypeptide(L)'
;MKLTSTFSRRKLLVGGTAALALPSVAVEAATQKPSHSLSLADRALTVLTSSDAGFSDKIESLYPGLTRDSRFQTLAPLVLLISHDHGPALRALSMSWTTNTPTGTYETAMFRFAAPGSKRRARAGRTIASAQTDILRKGETRIVTPFFSLSPKAYRKLKDNWFNEVKHKEPSDFLFTQLQTATAVTAKVEAAVFGDRKFIGEDKHHLVSRLRARRNGEHDEALAVKRLLKAGASDTEISTMLKAHGSAQRPPNRGAKGWYLMSRKQQAQILHDKFTAMTRPSFAKLVHRLSKVRKTRIRPATI
;
A
#
# COMPACT_ATOMS: atom_id res chain seq x y z
N MET A 1 -8.86 -35.26 7.70
CA MET A 1 -10.05 -34.75 6.99
C MET A 1 -9.95 -33.22 6.93
N LYS A 2 -9.49 -32.67 5.79
CA LYS A 2 -9.32 -31.22 5.61
C LYS A 2 -10.60 -30.65 5.00
N LEU A 3 -11.39 -29.95 5.80
CA LEU A 3 -12.48 -29.12 5.30
C LEU A 3 -11.87 -27.87 4.63
N THR A 4 -11.54 -28.00 3.34
CA THR A 4 -11.33 -26.85 2.46
C THR A 4 -12.70 -26.22 2.19
N SER A 5 -13.14 -25.36 3.10
CA SER A 5 -14.25 -24.45 2.81
C SER A 5 -13.69 -23.27 2.02
N THR A 6 -13.93 -23.31 0.71
CA THR A 6 -13.75 -22.19 -0.19
C THR A 6 -14.80 -21.13 0.18
N PHE A 7 -14.51 -20.31 1.19
CA PHE A 7 -15.40 -19.23 1.63
C PHE A 7 -15.33 -18.06 0.64
N SER A 8 -16.34 -17.99 -0.23
CA SER A 8 -16.52 -16.95 -1.24
C SER A 8 -17.18 -15.69 -0.67
N ARG A 9 -16.71 -14.53 -1.15
CA ARG A 9 -17.18 -13.14 -0.89
C ARG A 9 -18.66 -12.87 -1.13
N ARG A 10 -19.46 -13.86 -1.57
CA ARG A 10 -20.93 -13.76 -1.58
C ARG A 10 -21.48 -13.37 -0.19
N LYS A 11 -20.77 -13.65 0.90
CA LYS A 11 -21.22 -13.28 2.25
C LYS A 11 -21.15 -11.79 2.60
N LEU A 12 -20.36 -10.96 1.91
CA LEU A 12 -20.42 -9.50 2.14
C LEU A 12 -21.63 -8.86 1.43
N LEU A 13 -22.16 -9.53 0.39
CA LEU A 13 -23.39 -9.13 -0.29
C LEU A 13 -24.66 -9.75 0.32
N VAL A 14 -24.55 -10.82 1.12
CA VAL A 14 -25.70 -11.48 1.78
C VAL A 14 -25.77 -11.17 3.28
N GLY A 15 -24.65 -10.84 3.94
CA GLY A 15 -24.62 -10.39 5.34
C GLY A 15 -24.49 -8.87 5.52
N GLY A 16 -24.49 -8.12 4.41
CA GLY A 16 -24.29 -6.67 4.36
C GLY A 16 -25.56 -5.84 4.51
N THR A 17 -26.63 -6.40 5.10
CA THR A 17 -27.69 -5.60 5.74
C THR A 17 -27.27 -5.20 7.15
N ALA A 18 -25.99 -4.87 7.36
CA ALA A 18 -25.68 -3.89 8.37
C ALA A 18 -26.26 -2.59 7.81
N ALA A 19 -27.45 -2.24 8.26
CA ALA A 19 -27.97 -0.90 8.17
C ALA A 19 -26.93 0.02 8.81
N LEU A 20 -25.93 0.44 8.02
CA LEU A 20 -25.25 1.70 8.23
C LEU A 20 -26.35 2.74 8.01
N ALA A 21 -27.18 2.93 9.05
CA ALA A 21 -28.06 4.07 9.13
C ALA A 21 -27.15 5.26 8.90
N LEU A 22 -27.31 5.91 7.74
CA LEU A 22 -26.66 7.18 7.46
C LEU A 22 -27.06 8.09 8.63
N PRO A 23 -26.13 8.57 9.47
CA PRO A 23 -26.49 9.64 10.36
C PRO A 23 -26.87 10.82 9.47
N SER A 24 -28.16 11.14 9.43
CA SER A 24 -28.68 12.36 8.83
C SER A 24 -28.19 13.53 9.66
N VAL A 25 -26.96 13.97 9.39
CA VAL A 25 -26.43 15.22 9.93
C VAL A 25 -26.78 16.29 8.91
N ALA A 26 -27.75 17.15 9.26
CA ALA A 26 -27.93 18.43 8.60
C ALA A 26 -26.61 19.21 8.74
N VAL A 27 -25.99 19.60 7.63
CA VAL A 27 -24.80 20.45 7.65
C VAL A 27 -25.09 21.73 6.88
N GLU A 28 -25.20 22.78 7.68
CA GLU A 28 -25.14 24.19 7.33
C GLU A 28 -23.86 24.48 6.52
N ALA A 29 -24.01 25.19 5.40
CA ALA A 29 -22.94 25.43 4.44
C ALA A 29 -21.92 26.45 4.97
N ALA A 30 -20.95 25.98 5.75
CA ALA A 30 -19.70 26.68 5.99
C ALA A 30 -18.62 26.11 5.06
N THR A 31 -17.85 26.98 4.41
CA THR A 31 -16.66 26.68 3.59
C THR A 31 -15.54 26.06 4.46
N GLN A 32 -15.72 24.81 4.88
CA GLN A 32 -14.72 24.06 5.63
C GLN A 32 -13.62 23.56 4.68
N LYS A 33 -12.38 23.94 5.02
CA LYS A 33 -11.16 23.34 4.47
C LYS A 33 -11.25 21.82 4.68
N PRO A 34 -10.95 20.97 3.67
CA PRO A 34 -11.13 19.54 3.79
C PRO A 34 -10.39 19.00 5.02
N SER A 35 -11.13 18.29 5.86
CA SER A 35 -10.82 17.93 7.25
C SER A 35 -9.50 17.15 7.43
N HIS A 36 -8.91 16.66 6.33
CA HIS A 36 -7.80 15.70 6.34
C HIS A 36 -6.69 16.00 5.32
N SER A 37 -6.29 17.27 5.14
CA SER A 37 -5.13 17.59 4.28
C SER A 37 -3.79 17.33 4.99
N LEU A 38 -2.85 16.67 4.32
CA LEU A 38 -1.46 16.60 4.74
C LEU A 38 -0.66 17.56 3.87
N SER A 39 -0.29 18.74 4.40
CA SER A 39 0.40 19.77 3.62
C SER A 39 1.55 20.43 4.37
N LEU A 40 2.57 20.83 3.62
CA LEU A 40 3.64 21.76 3.95
C LEU A 40 3.87 22.66 2.72
N ALA A 41 4.70 23.71 2.85
CA ALA A 41 4.91 24.71 1.81
C ALA A 41 5.30 24.15 0.42
N ASP A 42 6.02 23.02 0.38
CA ASP A 42 6.53 22.42 -0.87
C ASP A 42 5.85 21.09 -1.24
N ARG A 43 4.81 20.66 -0.51
CA ARG A 43 4.10 19.39 -0.75
C ARG A 43 2.70 19.39 -0.15
N ALA A 44 1.71 18.95 -0.90
CA ALA A 44 0.36 18.79 -0.37
C ALA A 44 -0.36 17.57 -0.92
N LEU A 45 -1.06 16.90 0.00
CA LEU A 45 -2.03 15.86 -0.26
C LEU A 45 -3.39 16.31 0.28
N THR A 46 -4.37 16.35 -0.60
CA THR A 46 -5.77 16.49 -0.22
C THR A 46 -6.39 15.11 -0.10
N VAL A 47 -7.08 14.87 1.00
CA VAL A 47 -7.80 13.62 1.26
C VAL A 47 -9.26 13.98 1.48
N LEU A 48 -10.14 13.34 0.71
CA LEU A 48 -11.58 13.37 0.94
C LEU A 48 -12.05 11.96 1.28
N THR A 49 -12.98 11.90 2.22
CA THR A 49 -13.68 10.72 2.72
C THR A 49 -15.16 10.87 2.39
N SER A 50 -15.96 9.81 2.58
CA SER A 50 -17.40 9.87 2.30
C SER A 50 -18.18 10.86 3.17
N SER A 51 -17.62 11.31 4.30
CA SER A 51 -18.25 12.31 5.17
C SER A 51 -17.91 13.75 4.80
N ASP A 52 -16.95 13.98 3.89
CA ASP A 52 -16.56 15.33 3.50
C ASP A 52 -17.54 15.92 2.48
N ALA A 53 -17.86 17.21 2.64
CA ALA A 53 -18.65 17.96 1.67
C ALA A 53 -17.98 17.94 0.29
N GLY A 54 -18.76 17.66 -0.76
CA GLY A 54 -18.26 17.56 -2.13
C GLY A 54 -17.53 16.26 -2.48
N PHE A 55 -17.45 15.27 -1.58
CA PHE A 55 -16.90 13.95 -1.90
C PHE A 55 -17.64 13.32 -3.09
N SER A 56 -18.97 13.24 -3.03
CA SER A 56 -19.80 12.64 -4.08
C SER A 56 -19.61 13.34 -5.43
N ASP A 57 -19.62 14.68 -5.45
CA ASP A 57 -19.42 15.46 -6.67
C ASP A 57 -18.03 15.22 -7.27
N LYS A 58 -17.00 15.15 -6.42
CA LYS A 58 -15.63 14.88 -6.86
C LYS A 58 -15.47 13.45 -7.38
N ILE A 59 -16.12 12.47 -6.74
CA ILE A 59 -16.14 11.09 -7.23
C ILE A 59 -16.86 11.04 -8.58
N GLU A 60 -18.02 11.64 -8.72
CA GLU A 60 -18.79 11.61 -9.97
C GLU A 60 -18.04 12.29 -11.13
N SER A 61 -17.38 13.43 -10.85
CA SER A 61 -16.53 14.11 -11.83
C SER A 61 -15.34 13.25 -12.30
N LEU A 62 -14.69 12.52 -11.40
CA LEU A 62 -13.50 11.73 -11.72
C LEU A 62 -13.83 10.31 -12.19
N TYR A 63 -14.94 9.75 -11.71
CA TYR A 63 -15.42 8.38 -11.89
C TYR A 63 -16.92 8.38 -12.23
N PRO A 64 -17.31 8.80 -13.44
CA PRO A 64 -18.72 9.00 -13.79
C PRO A 64 -19.56 7.73 -13.69
N GLY A 65 -20.66 7.79 -12.96
CA GLY A 65 -21.59 6.70 -12.67
C GLY A 65 -21.23 5.86 -11.45
N LEU A 66 -20.06 6.07 -10.83
CA LEU A 66 -19.60 5.24 -9.73
C LEU A 66 -20.43 5.45 -8.46
N THR A 67 -20.90 6.68 -8.21
CA THR A 67 -21.74 6.99 -7.03
C THR A 67 -23.12 6.30 -7.07
N ARG A 68 -23.59 5.93 -8.27
CA ARG A 68 -24.87 5.24 -8.51
C ARG A 68 -24.74 3.71 -8.44
N ASP A 69 -23.52 3.18 -8.41
CA ASP A 69 -23.27 1.74 -8.32
C ASP A 69 -23.44 1.26 -6.87
N SER A 70 -24.41 0.37 -6.61
CA SER A 70 -24.68 -0.17 -5.27
C SER A 70 -23.46 -0.85 -4.65
N ARG A 71 -22.59 -1.46 -5.47
CA ARG A 71 -21.34 -2.08 -5.01
C ARG A 71 -20.32 -1.04 -4.55
N PHE A 72 -20.35 0.17 -5.10
CA PHE A 72 -19.53 1.26 -4.61
C PHE A 72 -20.11 1.87 -3.33
N GLN A 73 -21.44 2.03 -3.26
CA GLN A 73 -22.12 2.57 -2.07
C GLN A 73 -21.79 1.76 -0.81
N THR A 74 -21.75 0.43 -0.90
CA THR A 74 -21.32 -0.45 0.21
C THR A 74 -19.87 -0.24 0.64
N LEU A 75 -19.02 0.29 -0.24
CA LEU A 75 -17.60 0.54 0.04
C LEU A 75 -17.31 2.01 0.36
N ALA A 76 -18.22 2.94 0.05
CA ALA A 76 -18.01 4.37 0.19
C ALA A 76 -17.49 4.80 1.58
N PRO A 77 -17.99 4.24 2.72
CA PRO A 77 -17.46 4.55 4.05
C PRO A 77 -15.97 4.22 4.24
N LEU A 78 -15.42 3.34 3.39
CA LEU A 78 -14.03 2.89 3.45
C LEU A 78 -13.13 3.61 2.44
N VAL A 79 -13.69 4.50 1.64
CA VAL A 79 -12.99 5.16 0.53
C VAL A 79 -12.24 6.39 1.01
N LEU A 80 -10.96 6.42 0.66
CA LEU A 80 -10.13 7.63 0.64
C LEU A 80 -9.95 8.07 -0.81
N LEU A 81 -10.40 9.28 -1.14
CA LEU A 81 -10.06 9.96 -2.38
C LEU A 81 -8.83 10.84 -2.14
N ILE A 82 -7.68 10.37 -2.61
CA ILE A 82 -6.39 11.01 -2.35
C ILE A 82 -5.92 11.72 -3.61
N SER A 83 -5.74 13.03 -3.51
CA SER A 83 -5.18 13.90 -4.55
C SER A 83 -3.80 14.39 -4.14
N HIS A 84 -2.86 14.37 -5.08
CA HIS A 84 -1.53 14.93 -4.86
C HIS A 84 -1.38 16.25 -5.60
N ASP A 85 -1.52 17.34 -4.86
CA ASP A 85 -1.72 18.67 -5.43
C ASP A 85 -0.39 19.24 -5.94
N HIS A 86 0.66 19.20 -5.11
CA HIS A 86 2.00 19.63 -5.49
C HIS A 86 3.10 18.96 -4.67
N GLY A 87 4.35 19.11 -5.13
CA GLY A 87 5.55 18.53 -4.52
C GLY A 87 6.16 17.36 -5.30
N PRO A 88 7.22 16.73 -4.77
CA PRO A 88 7.82 15.53 -5.35
C PRO A 88 6.81 14.38 -5.40
N ALA A 89 6.98 13.38 -6.28
CA ALA A 89 6.02 12.28 -6.37
C ALA A 89 5.96 11.42 -5.09
N LEU A 90 4.77 10.93 -4.75
CA LEU A 90 4.54 10.07 -3.58
C LEU A 90 5.09 8.66 -3.84
N ARG A 91 5.90 8.16 -2.91
CA ARG A 91 6.55 6.84 -2.97
C ARG A 91 5.92 5.82 -2.02
N ALA A 92 5.47 6.29 -0.86
CA ALA A 92 4.80 5.46 0.11
C ALA A 92 3.75 6.23 0.90
N LEU A 93 2.76 5.52 1.42
CA LEU A 93 1.67 6.06 2.23
C LEU A 93 1.32 5.07 3.35
N SER A 94 1.00 5.56 4.53
CA SER A 94 0.25 4.81 5.54
C SER A 94 -1.14 5.41 5.66
N MET A 95 -2.11 4.51 5.75
CA MET A 95 -3.50 4.83 5.97
C MET A 95 -4.00 3.95 7.11
N SER A 96 -4.97 4.43 7.86
CA SER A 96 -5.65 3.65 8.88
C SER A 96 -7.15 3.73 8.72
N TRP A 97 -7.80 2.63 9.08
CA TRP A 97 -9.24 2.52 9.22
C TRP A 97 -9.52 2.21 10.69
N THR A 98 -10.28 3.08 11.32
CA THR A 98 -10.77 2.93 12.69
C THR A 98 -12.23 2.52 12.61
N THR A 99 -12.54 1.35 13.15
CA THR A 99 -13.90 0.80 13.22
C THR A 99 -14.38 0.88 14.66
N ASN A 100 -15.49 1.56 14.89
CA ASN A 100 -16.19 1.56 16.17
C ASN A 100 -17.24 0.46 16.13
N THR A 101 -17.22 -0.43 17.11
CA THR A 101 -18.21 -1.49 17.31
C THR A 101 -18.81 -1.36 18.72
N PRO A 102 -19.91 -2.07 19.03
CA PRO A 102 -20.44 -2.10 20.40
C PRO A 102 -19.43 -2.62 21.45
N THR A 103 -18.42 -3.38 21.04
CA THR A 103 -17.41 -3.98 21.94
C THR A 103 -16.14 -3.13 22.07
N GLY A 104 -15.99 -2.08 21.26
CA GLY A 104 -14.85 -1.17 21.34
C GLY A 104 -14.43 -0.55 20.01
N THR A 105 -13.31 0.16 20.06
CA THR A 105 -12.69 0.79 18.90
C THR A 105 -11.47 -0.02 18.45
N TYR A 106 -11.44 -0.38 17.18
CA TYR A 106 -10.34 -1.13 16.57
C TYR A 106 -9.73 -0.34 15.41
N GLU A 107 -8.41 -0.35 15.31
CA GLU A 107 -7.68 0.37 14.25
C GLU A 107 -6.85 -0.61 13.44
N THR A 108 -6.93 -0.51 12.11
CA THR A 108 -6.11 -1.26 11.17
C THR A 108 -5.33 -0.33 10.26
N ALA A 109 -4.01 -0.49 10.27
CA ALA A 109 -3.10 0.24 9.39
C ALA A 109 -2.81 -0.53 8.11
N MET A 110 -2.81 0.16 6.97
CA MET A 110 -2.31 -0.37 5.71
C MET A 110 -1.23 0.53 5.11
N PHE A 111 -0.25 -0.11 4.50
CA PHE A 111 0.89 0.54 3.88
C PHE A 111 0.83 0.35 2.38
N ARG A 112 1.01 1.44 1.66
CA ARG A 112 1.01 1.44 0.20
C ARG A 112 2.36 1.92 -0.29
N PHE A 113 3.07 1.07 -1.00
CA PHE A 113 4.26 1.41 -1.77
C PHE A 113 4.44 0.38 -2.89
N ALA A 114 5.16 0.74 -3.95
CA ALA A 114 5.46 -0.20 -5.03
C ALA A 114 6.42 -1.28 -4.52
N ALA A 115 6.00 -2.55 -4.55
CA ALA A 115 6.87 -3.69 -4.24
C ALA A 115 7.81 -4.02 -5.43
N PRO A 116 8.93 -4.73 -5.18
CA PRO A 116 9.75 -5.32 -6.24
C PRO A 116 8.90 -6.15 -7.21
N GLY A 117 9.24 -6.09 -8.50
CA GLY A 117 8.51 -6.76 -9.59
C GLY A 117 7.23 -6.06 -10.05
N SER A 118 6.75 -5.01 -9.38
CA SER A 118 5.52 -4.32 -9.80
C SER A 118 5.66 -3.71 -11.21
N LYS A 119 4.63 -3.90 -12.05
CA LYS A 119 4.54 -3.39 -13.44
C LYS A 119 4.37 -1.86 -13.54
N ARG A 120 4.39 -1.13 -12.41
CA ARG A 120 4.26 0.34 -12.44
C ARG A 120 5.48 0.93 -13.14
N ARG A 121 5.25 1.81 -14.11
CA ARG A 121 6.25 2.38 -15.02
C ARG A 121 7.35 3.12 -14.25
N ALA A 122 8.42 2.42 -13.87
CA ALA A 122 9.74 3.04 -13.84
C ALA A 122 10.18 3.19 -15.31
N ARG A 123 10.85 4.29 -15.68
CA ARG A 123 11.32 4.58 -17.05
C ARG A 123 12.20 3.47 -17.68
N ALA A 124 12.54 2.40 -16.96
CA ALA A 124 13.41 1.30 -17.38
C ALA A 124 12.92 -0.12 -16.95
N GLY A 125 11.60 -0.35 -16.81
CA GLY A 125 11.04 -1.69 -16.58
C GLY A 125 10.33 -1.88 -15.23
N ARG A 126 10.28 -3.14 -14.75
CA ARG A 126 9.64 -3.51 -13.47
C ARG A 126 10.39 -2.87 -12.28
N THR A 127 9.67 -2.45 -11.25
CA THR A 127 10.24 -1.94 -10.00
C THR A 127 11.25 -2.94 -9.45
N ILE A 128 12.51 -2.56 -9.20
CA ILE A 128 13.52 -3.50 -8.69
C ILE A 128 13.56 -3.48 -7.15
N ALA A 129 13.33 -2.33 -6.51
CA ALA A 129 13.31 -2.17 -5.05
C ALA A 129 12.03 -1.50 -4.55
N SER A 130 11.65 -1.75 -3.30
CA SER A 130 10.47 -1.17 -2.67
C SER A 130 10.48 0.36 -2.70
N ALA A 131 9.32 0.97 -3.00
CA ALA A 131 9.13 2.42 -3.09
C ALA A 131 10.15 3.12 -4.01
N GLN A 132 10.60 2.42 -5.07
CA GLN A 132 11.39 3.01 -6.15
C GLN A 132 10.51 3.65 -7.23
N THR A 133 9.26 3.22 -7.34
CA THR A 133 8.29 3.74 -8.31
C THR A 133 7.21 4.55 -7.59
N ASP A 134 6.71 5.58 -8.26
CA ASP A 134 5.66 6.44 -7.72
C ASP A 134 4.38 5.65 -7.52
N ILE A 135 3.72 5.88 -6.39
CA ILE A 135 2.36 5.40 -6.16
C ILE A 135 1.30 6.44 -6.52
N LEU A 136 1.67 7.72 -6.50
CA LEU A 136 0.85 8.86 -6.91
C LEU A 136 1.79 9.98 -7.39
N ARG A 137 1.55 10.51 -8.60
CA ARG A 137 2.33 11.62 -9.17
C ARG A 137 1.64 12.96 -8.92
N LYS A 138 2.35 14.07 -9.12
CA LYS A 138 1.76 15.42 -9.05
C LYS A 138 0.56 15.52 -10.01
N GLY A 139 -0.55 16.06 -9.52
CA GLY A 139 -1.82 16.18 -10.24
C GLY A 139 -2.58 14.86 -10.40
N GLU A 140 -2.11 13.75 -9.83
CA GLU A 140 -2.87 12.50 -9.84
C GLU A 140 -3.81 12.43 -8.63
N THR A 141 -5.02 11.94 -8.89
CA THR A 141 -6.00 11.55 -7.87
C THR A 141 -6.30 10.06 -7.99
N ARG A 142 -6.55 9.39 -6.85
CA ARG A 142 -6.93 7.98 -6.80
C ARG A 142 -7.94 7.71 -5.69
N ILE A 143 -8.87 6.81 -5.98
CA ILE A 143 -9.62 6.10 -4.95
C ILE A 143 -8.68 5.09 -4.31
N VAL A 144 -8.70 5.02 -2.99
CA VAL A 144 -7.99 4.03 -2.20
C VAL A 144 -8.94 3.46 -1.15
N THR A 145 -9.01 2.14 -1.09
CA THR A 145 -9.74 1.37 -0.09
C THR A 145 -8.77 0.33 0.50
N PRO A 146 -9.18 -0.41 1.54
CA PRO A 146 -8.41 -1.56 2.00
C PRO A 146 -8.20 -2.62 0.92
N PHE A 147 -9.16 -2.75 0.02
CA PHE A 147 -9.20 -3.77 -1.02
C PHE A 147 -8.37 -3.36 -2.23
N PHE A 148 -8.51 -2.12 -2.67
CA PHE A 148 -7.95 -1.72 -3.95
C PHE A 148 -7.54 -0.27 -4.00
N SER A 149 -7.03 0.12 -5.16
CA SER A 149 -7.00 1.52 -5.51
C SER A 149 -6.96 1.68 -7.00
N LEU A 150 -7.72 2.68 -7.41
CA LEU A 150 -8.14 2.88 -8.77
C LEU A 150 -7.85 4.33 -9.12
N SER A 151 -7.24 4.55 -10.29
CA SER A 151 -7.11 5.90 -10.83
C SER A 151 -8.27 6.18 -11.79
N PRO A 152 -8.63 7.45 -12.03
CA PRO A 152 -9.67 7.82 -12.99
C PRO A 152 -9.42 7.19 -14.37
N LYS A 153 -8.16 7.23 -14.83
CA LYS A 153 -7.75 6.62 -16.10
C LYS A 153 -7.93 5.10 -16.13
N ALA A 154 -7.71 4.41 -15.01
CA ALA A 154 -7.94 2.96 -14.94
C ALA A 154 -9.43 2.66 -14.91
N TYR A 155 -10.22 3.42 -14.15
CA TYR A 155 -11.68 3.28 -14.11
C TYR A 155 -12.33 3.44 -15.48
N ARG A 156 -11.96 4.47 -16.26
CA ARG A 156 -12.50 4.69 -17.62
C ARG A 156 -12.28 3.50 -18.56
N LYS A 157 -11.22 2.70 -18.34
CA LYS A 157 -10.96 1.48 -19.12
C LYS A 157 -11.75 0.27 -18.64
N LEU A 158 -12.25 0.33 -17.41
CA LEU A 158 -12.87 -0.79 -16.70
C LEU A 158 -14.34 -0.51 -16.38
N LYS A 159 -14.95 0.56 -16.90
CA LYS A 159 -16.18 1.17 -16.37
C LYS A 159 -17.26 0.14 -15.98
N ASP A 160 -17.52 -0.83 -16.85
CA ASP A 160 -18.59 -1.82 -16.64
C ASP A 160 -18.16 -3.00 -15.74
N ASN A 161 -16.86 -3.25 -15.62
CA ASN A 161 -16.27 -4.40 -14.92
C ASN A 161 -15.32 -4.01 -13.77
N TRP A 162 -15.33 -2.75 -13.34
CA TRP A 162 -14.35 -2.22 -12.40
C TRP A 162 -14.30 -3.06 -11.12
N PHE A 163 -15.47 -3.46 -10.61
CA PHE A 163 -15.60 -4.27 -9.41
C PHE A 163 -14.93 -5.65 -9.58
N ASN A 164 -15.10 -6.28 -10.73
CA ASN A 164 -14.49 -7.58 -11.02
C ASN A 164 -12.97 -7.51 -11.09
N GLU A 165 -12.40 -6.41 -11.58
CA GLU A 165 -10.96 -6.23 -11.67
C GLU A 165 -10.32 -5.86 -10.33
N VAL A 166 -11.07 -5.15 -9.48
CA VAL A 166 -10.57 -4.74 -8.16
C VAL A 166 -10.91 -5.73 -7.06
N LYS A 167 -11.74 -6.75 -7.34
CA LYS A 167 -12.09 -7.76 -6.33
C LYS A 167 -10.86 -8.53 -5.89
N HIS A 168 -9.86 -8.85 -6.71
CA HIS A 168 -8.84 -9.87 -6.40
C HIS A 168 -7.90 -9.66 -5.18
N LYS A 169 -8.11 -8.65 -4.33
CA LYS A 169 -7.37 -8.46 -3.08
C LYS A 169 -8.28 -8.55 -1.87
N GLU A 170 -7.96 -9.46 -0.97
CA GLU A 170 -8.68 -9.63 0.30
C GLU A 170 -8.05 -8.73 1.35
N PRO A 171 -8.87 -8.06 2.20
CA PRO A 171 -8.34 -7.40 3.38
C PRO A 171 -7.82 -8.48 4.34
N SER A 172 -7.19 -8.07 5.44
CA SER A 172 -6.96 -9.03 6.54
C SER A 172 -8.31 -9.49 7.11
N ASP A 173 -8.38 -10.76 7.51
CA ASP A 173 -9.54 -11.34 8.20
C ASP A 173 -9.98 -10.47 9.39
N PHE A 174 -8.99 -9.91 10.11
CA PHE A 174 -9.24 -8.99 11.21
C PHE A 174 -10.10 -7.78 10.80
N LEU A 175 -9.73 -7.07 9.73
CA LEU A 175 -10.48 -5.90 9.29
C LEU A 175 -11.88 -6.32 8.81
N PHE A 176 -11.96 -7.46 8.12
CA PHE A 176 -13.24 -7.99 7.66
C PHE A 176 -14.19 -8.27 8.83
N THR A 177 -13.72 -8.94 9.89
CA THR A 177 -14.53 -9.24 11.09
C THR A 177 -15.02 -7.96 11.76
N GLN A 178 -14.16 -6.95 11.92
CA GLN A 178 -14.59 -5.70 12.56
C GLN A 178 -15.61 -4.92 11.72
N LEU A 179 -15.51 -4.97 10.40
CA LEU A 179 -16.46 -4.30 9.51
C LEU A 179 -17.88 -4.88 9.59
N GLN A 180 -18.05 -6.13 10.01
CA GLN A 180 -19.38 -6.76 10.13
C GLN A 180 -20.21 -6.21 11.29
N THR A 181 -19.55 -5.73 12.35
CA THR A 181 -20.19 -5.21 13.57
C THR A 181 -19.94 -3.72 13.76
N ALA A 182 -19.37 -3.06 12.76
CA ALA A 182 -19.03 -1.63 12.82
C ALA A 182 -20.30 -0.78 12.78
N THR A 183 -20.43 0.12 13.75
CA THR A 183 -21.43 1.19 13.77
C THR A 183 -20.92 2.44 13.05
N ALA A 184 -19.60 2.66 13.04
CA ALA A 184 -18.96 3.74 12.32
C ALA A 184 -17.56 3.31 11.83
N VAL A 185 -17.13 3.87 10.69
CA VAL A 185 -15.79 3.68 10.18
C VAL A 185 -15.18 5.03 9.80
N THR A 186 -13.98 5.29 10.29
CA THR A 186 -13.21 6.49 9.95
C THR A 186 -11.95 6.04 9.21
N ALA A 187 -11.71 6.60 8.03
CA ALA A 187 -10.50 6.36 7.26
C ALA A 187 -9.62 7.61 7.27
N LYS A 188 -8.30 7.46 7.47
CA LYS A 188 -7.35 8.57 7.40
C LYS A 188 -6.06 8.21 6.69
N VAL A 189 -5.40 9.23 6.12
CA VAL A 189 -4.00 9.14 5.71
C VAL A 189 -3.15 9.66 6.86
N GLU A 190 -2.24 8.84 7.36
CA GLU A 190 -1.44 9.20 8.53
C GLU A 190 -0.08 9.78 8.17
N ALA A 191 0.59 9.18 7.20
CA ALA A 191 1.91 9.61 6.78
C ALA A 191 2.17 9.31 5.31
N ALA A 192 3.00 10.16 4.71
CA ALA A 192 3.33 10.11 3.29
C ALA A 192 4.84 10.28 3.11
N VAL A 193 5.48 9.42 2.33
CA VAL A 193 6.91 9.52 1.96
C VAL A 193 7.04 9.87 0.48
N PHE A 194 7.81 10.90 0.19
CA PHE A 194 7.97 11.47 -1.15
C PHE A 194 9.27 11.03 -1.84
N GLY A 195 9.41 11.39 -3.12
CA GLY A 195 10.51 11.00 -3.99
C GLY A 195 11.88 11.51 -3.54
N ASP A 196 11.90 12.64 -2.83
CA ASP A 196 13.05 13.27 -2.20
C ASP A 196 13.46 12.60 -0.87
N ARG A 197 12.76 11.54 -0.45
CA ARG A 197 12.94 10.82 0.82
C ARG A 197 12.60 11.65 2.06
N LYS A 198 11.80 12.68 1.91
CA LYS A 198 11.19 13.34 3.06
C LYS A 198 9.79 12.78 3.31
N PHE A 199 9.28 12.91 4.53
CA PHE A 199 7.93 12.48 4.89
C PHE A 199 7.14 13.57 5.62
N ILE A 200 5.82 13.50 5.57
CA ILE A 200 4.87 14.32 6.36
C ILE A 200 3.88 13.42 7.08
N GLY A 201 3.25 13.94 8.14
CA GLY A 201 2.25 13.25 8.94
C GLY A 201 2.80 12.61 10.23
N GLU A 202 1.94 11.93 10.98
CA GLU A 202 2.19 11.48 12.37
C GLU A 202 3.14 10.27 12.47
N ASP A 203 3.29 9.48 11.40
CA ASP A 203 4.04 8.21 11.37
C ASP A 203 3.68 7.23 12.52
N LYS A 204 2.44 7.30 13.04
CA LYS A 204 1.93 6.47 14.16
C LYS A 204 2.20 4.98 13.98
N HIS A 205 1.98 4.46 12.77
CA HIS A 205 2.21 3.05 12.45
C HIS A 205 3.60 2.75 11.83
N HIS A 206 4.55 3.67 11.99
CA HIS A 206 5.96 3.51 11.65
C HIS A 206 6.23 3.21 10.15
N LEU A 207 5.51 3.87 9.24
CA LEU A 207 5.75 3.81 7.80
C LEU A 207 7.21 4.06 7.47
N VAL A 208 7.83 5.09 8.07
CA VAL A 208 9.20 5.49 7.79
C VAL A 208 10.18 4.37 8.16
N SER A 209 10.07 3.86 9.38
CA SER A 209 10.94 2.79 9.89
C SER A 209 10.73 1.48 9.12
N ARG A 210 9.48 1.13 8.79
CA ARG A 210 9.16 -0.04 7.94
C ARG A 210 9.78 0.07 6.56
N LEU A 211 9.63 1.23 5.90
CA LEU A 211 10.15 1.42 4.55
C LEU A 211 11.68 1.44 4.52
N ARG A 212 12.31 2.06 5.53
CA ARG A 212 13.76 2.07 5.72
C ARG A 212 14.28 0.65 5.91
N ALA A 213 13.70 -0.09 6.85
CA ALA A 213 14.07 -1.47 7.13
C ALA A 213 13.93 -2.35 5.89
N ARG A 214 12.84 -2.18 5.13
CA ARG A 214 12.60 -2.92 3.90
C ARG A 214 13.63 -2.67 2.82
N ARG A 215 13.84 -1.40 2.45
CA ARG A 215 14.81 -1.05 1.40
C ARG A 215 16.24 -1.41 1.79
N ASN A 216 16.61 -1.27 3.07
CA ASN A 216 17.93 -1.66 3.54
C ASN A 216 18.11 -3.18 3.52
N GLY A 217 17.09 -3.95 3.89
CA GLY A 217 17.11 -5.41 3.77
C GLY A 217 17.25 -5.86 2.30
N GLU A 218 16.51 -5.23 1.39
CA GLU A 218 16.61 -5.50 -0.05
C GLU A 218 18.03 -5.24 -0.61
N HIS A 219 18.62 -4.11 -0.22
CA HIS A 219 19.98 -3.73 -0.58
C HIS A 219 21.02 -4.72 -0.01
N ASP A 220 20.97 -4.99 1.30
CA ASP A 220 21.99 -5.78 1.98
C ASP A 220 21.95 -7.25 1.52
N GLU A 221 20.77 -7.79 1.21
CA GLU A 221 20.65 -9.12 0.62
C GLU A 221 21.24 -9.17 -0.80
N ALA A 222 20.94 -8.17 -1.63
CA ALA A 222 21.54 -8.07 -2.96
C ALA A 222 23.07 -7.91 -2.88
N LEU A 223 23.58 -7.17 -1.89
CA LEU A 223 25.02 -7.02 -1.67
C LEU A 223 25.68 -8.35 -1.26
N ALA A 224 25.03 -9.16 -0.41
CA ALA A 224 25.50 -10.49 -0.04
C ALA A 224 25.64 -11.41 -1.27
N VAL A 225 24.59 -11.50 -2.10
CA VAL A 225 24.62 -12.27 -3.35
C VAL A 225 25.68 -11.74 -4.31
N LYS A 226 25.81 -10.41 -4.43
CA LYS A 226 26.84 -9.80 -5.30
C LYS A 226 28.25 -10.21 -4.90
N ARG A 227 28.53 -10.30 -3.60
CA ARG A 227 29.83 -10.73 -3.08
C ARG A 227 30.12 -12.19 -3.46
N LEU A 228 29.14 -13.07 -3.34
CA LEU A 228 29.26 -14.47 -3.80
C LEU A 228 29.52 -14.55 -5.31
N LEU A 229 28.75 -13.82 -6.12
CA LEU A 229 28.98 -13.76 -7.57
C LEU A 229 30.38 -13.27 -7.93
N LYS A 230 30.89 -12.24 -7.22
CA LYS A 230 32.24 -11.71 -7.43
C LYS A 230 33.33 -12.72 -6.99
N ALA A 231 33.05 -13.52 -5.96
CA ALA A 231 33.95 -14.56 -5.47
C ALA A 231 33.94 -15.83 -6.33
N GLY A 232 33.15 -15.88 -7.42
CA GLY A 232 33.07 -17.05 -8.28
C GLY A 232 32.19 -18.18 -7.75
N ALA A 233 31.34 -17.92 -6.75
CA ALA A 233 30.48 -18.95 -6.16
C ALA A 233 29.62 -19.65 -7.20
N SER A 234 29.54 -20.97 -7.12
CA SER A 234 28.71 -21.83 -7.96
C SER A 234 27.21 -21.51 -7.83
N ASP A 235 26.42 -21.99 -8.79
CA ASP A 235 24.96 -21.82 -8.73
C ASP A 235 24.35 -22.52 -7.50
N THR A 236 24.91 -23.66 -7.11
CA THR A 236 24.50 -24.42 -5.92
C THR A 236 24.74 -23.63 -4.63
N GLU A 237 25.90 -22.97 -4.48
CA GLU A 237 26.21 -22.16 -3.30
C GLU A 237 25.27 -20.95 -3.18
N ILE A 238 25.03 -20.25 -4.29
CA ILE A 238 24.12 -19.09 -4.32
C ILE A 238 22.69 -19.54 -3.97
N SER A 239 22.21 -20.63 -4.58
CA SER A 239 20.88 -21.19 -4.32
C SER A 239 20.72 -21.62 -2.86
N THR A 240 21.72 -22.31 -2.30
CA THR A 240 21.73 -22.76 -0.90
C THR A 240 21.69 -21.59 0.07
N MET A 241 22.51 -20.56 -0.13
CA MET A 241 22.50 -19.36 0.70
C MET A 241 21.14 -18.65 0.67
N LEU A 242 20.58 -18.44 -0.52
CA LEU A 242 19.29 -17.78 -0.68
C LEU A 242 18.14 -18.58 -0.04
N LYS A 243 18.15 -19.91 -0.15
CA LYS A 243 17.19 -20.79 0.55
C LYS A 243 17.34 -20.68 2.06
N ALA A 244 18.57 -20.72 2.59
CA ALA A 244 18.82 -20.62 4.02
C ALA A 244 18.36 -19.26 4.60
N HIS A 245 18.69 -18.15 3.94
CA HIS A 245 18.18 -16.83 4.34
C HIS A 245 16.66 -16.71 4.18
N GLY A 246 16.10 -17.30 3.12
CA GLY A 246 14.68 -17.31 2.82
C GLY A 246 13.84 -18.19 3.76
N SER A 247 14.45 -19.17 4.43
CA SER A 247 13.79 -20.06 5.39
C SER A 247 13.99 -19.64 6.85
N ALA A 248 14.89 -18.70 7.13
CA ALA A 248 15.22 -18.23 8.49
C ALA A 248 13.97 -17.96 9.36
N GLN A 249 14.03 -18.36 10.63
CA GLN A 249 12.90 -18.21 11.55
C GLN A 249 12.49 -16.73 11.69
N ARG A 250 11.19 -16.49 11.82
CA ARG A 250 10.67 -15.15 12.05
C ARG A 250 11.17 -14.65 13.41
N PRO A 251 11.82 -13.47 13.48
CA PRO A 251 12.25 -12.94 14.75
C PRO A 251 11.05 -12.64 15.65
N PRO A 252 11.16 -12.85 16.97
CA PRO A 252 10.06 -12.59 17.92
C PRO A 252 9.73 -11.09 18.01
N ASN A 253 10.73 -10.22 17.82
CA ASN A 253 10.58 -8.78 17.93
C ASN A 253 9.93 -8.16 16.67
N ARG A 254 8.88 -7.33 16.86
CA ARG A 254 8.18 -6.60 15.80
C ARG A 254 8.70 -5.18 15.55
N GLY A 255 9.80 -4.76 16.17
CA GLY A 255 10.44 -3.46 15.95
C GLY A 255 11.26 -3.38 14.65
N ALA A 256 12.01 -2.29 14.49
CA ALA A 256 12.78 -2.00 13.27
C ALA A 256 13.75 -3.12 12.84
N LYS A 257 14.43 -3.76 13.81
CA LYS A 257 15.30 -4.92 13.57
C LYS A 257 14.51 -6.11 13.02
N GLY A 258 13.32 -6.37 13.59
CA GLY A 258 12.41 -7.41 13.12
C GLY A 258 11.95 -7.18 11.68
N TRP A 259 11.51 -5.96 11.37
CA TRP A 259 11.12 -5.60 9.99
C TRP A 259 12.27 -5.74 9.00
N TYR A 260 13.49 -5.39 9.40
CA TYR A 260 14.68 -5.52 8.56
C TYR A 260 14.99 -6.98 8.24
N LEU A 261 15.03 -7.85 9.26
CA LEU A 261 15.30 -9.28 9.09
C LEU A 261 14.20 -9.95 8.25
N MET A 262 12.93 -9.63 8.49
CA MET A 262 11.82 -10.11 7.67
C MET A 262 11.93 -9.66 6.21
N SER A 263 12.40 -8.44 5.98
CA SER A 263 12.60 -7.92 4.63
C SER A 263 13.77 -8.59 3.92
N ARG A 264 14.88 -8.87 4.63
CA ARG A 264 15.99 -9.68 4.07
C ARG A 264 15.53 -11.08 3.70
N LYS A 265 14.80 -11.76 4.59
CA LYS A 265 14.20 -13.08 4.33
C LYS A 265 13.33 -13.04 3.06
N GLN A 266 12.40 -12.08 2.97
CA GLN A 266 11.54 -11.94 1.80
C GLN A 266 12.36 -11.66 0.53
N GLN A 267 13.38 -10.80 0.61
CA GLN A 267 14.21 -10.52 -0.55
C GLN A 267 15.02 -11.74 -0.99
N ALA A 268 15.51 -12.56 -0.05
CA ALA A 268 16.22 -13.80 -0.37
C ALA A 268 15.33 -14.76 -1.16
N GLN A 269 14.07 -14.91 -0.78
CA GLN A 269 13.07 -15.69 -1.54
C GLN A 269 12.87 -15.12 -2.95
N ILE A 270 12.65 -13.80 -3.07
CA ILE A 270 12.48 -13.14 -4.37
C ILE A 270 13.72 -13.32 -5.26
N LEU A 271 14.93 -13.21 -4.70
CA LEU A 271 16.17 -13.41 -5.42
C LEU A 271 16.36 -14.89 -5.81
N HIS A 272 15.94 -15.83 -4.96
CA HIS A 272 15.94 -17.26 -5.29
C HIS A 272 15.06 -17.54 -6.50
N ASP A 273 13.81 -17.08 -6.48
CA ASP A 273 12.87 -17.22 -7.61
C ASP A 273 13.40 -16.57 -8.89
N LYS A 274 14.12 -15.45 -8.77
CA LYS A 274 14.74 -14.78 -9.92
C LYS A 274 15.96 -15.52 -10.42
N PHE A 275 16.73 -16.13 -9.53
CA PHE A 275 17.91 -16.90 -9.88
C PHE A 275 17.53 -18.16 -10.65
N THR A 276 16.46 -18.85 -10.25
CA THR A 276 15.94 -20.04 -10.95
C THR A 276 15.29 -19.70 -12.28
N ALA A 277 14.68 -18.52 -12.41
CA ALA A 277 13.95 -18.11 -13.61
C ALA A 277 14.78 -17.31 -14.64
N MET A 278 16.05 -17.00 -14.36
CA MET A 278 16.87 -16.13 -15.21
C MET A 278 18.24 -16.75 -15.45
N THR A 279 18.86 -16.40 -16.59
CA THR A 279 20.28 -16.74 -16.82
C THR A 279 21.18 -16.03 -15.82
N ARG A 280 22.29 -16.66 -15.43
CA ARG A 280 23.27 -16.12 -14.47
C ARG A 280 23.75 -14.70 -14.81
N PRO A 281 24.09 -14.33 -16.07
CA PRO A 281 24.44 -12.96 -16.40
C PRO A 281 23.31 -11.95 -16.17
N SER A 282 22.06 -12.33 -16.50
CA SER A 282 20.88 -11.48 -16.30
C SER A 282 20.59 -11.28 -14.82
N PHE A 283 20.74 -12.34 -14.03
CA PHE A 283 20.62 -12.29 -12.58
C PHE A 283 21.72 -11.41 -11.96
N ALA A 284 22.98 -11.57 -12.38
CA ALA A 284 24.08 -10.74 -11.92
C ALA A 284 23.85 -9.25 -12.21
N LYS A 285 23.32 -8.90 -13.41
CA LYS A 285 22.90 -7.54 -13.75
C LYS A 285 21.79 -7.02 -12.82
N LEU A 286 20.80 -7.85 -12.50
CA LEU A 286 19.73 -7.50 -11.55
C LEU A 286 20.30 -7.21 -10.15
N VAL A 287 21.08 -8.14 -9.61
CA VAL A 287 21.72 -8.04 -8.29
C VAL A 287 22.63 -6.83 -8.21
N HIS A 288 23.43 -6.57 -9.25
CA HIS A 288 24.28 -5.38 -9.32
C HIS A 288 23.47 -4.09 -9.22
N ARG A 289 22.36 -3.97 -9.97
CA ARG A 289 21.47 -2.79 -9.88
C ARG A 289 20.86 -2.64 -8.49
N LEU A 290 20.41 -3.72 -7.87
CA LEU A 290 19.86 -3.71 -6.51
C LEU A 290 20.90 -3.28 -5.49
N SER A 291 22.13 -3.80 -5.58
CA SER A 291 23.23 -3.43 -4.68
C SER A 291 23.66 -1.97 -4.81
N LYS A 292 23.34 -1.30 -5.93
CA LYS A 292 23.59 0.13 -6.13
C LYS A 292 22.48 1.02 -5.56
N VAL A 293 21.35 0.44 -5.14
CA VAL A 293 20.28 1.21 -4.49
C VAL A 293 20.79 1.69 -3.14
N ARG A 294 21.04 3.00 -3.00
CA ARG A 294 21.53 3.58 -1.73
C ARG A 294 20.64 3.16 -0.56
N LYS A 295 21.27 2.87 0.58
CA LYS A 295 20.57 2.70 1.86
C LYS A 295 19.67 3.91 2.10
N THR A 296 18.47 3.62 2.55
CA THR A 296 17.42 4.64 2.58
C THR A 296 17.54 5.43 3.87
N ARG A 297 17.74 6.74 3.75
CA ARG A 297 17.54 7.68 4.84
C ARG A 297 16.26 8.44 4.51
N ILE A 298 15.30 8.40 5.44
CA ILE A 298 14.05 9.14 5.32
C ILE A 298 14.03 10.12 6.48
N ARG A 299 13.77 11.39 6.19
CA ARG A 299 13.79 12.49 7.18
C ARG A 299 12.43 13.16 7.23
N PRO A 300 12.04 13.76 8.37
CA PRO A 300 10.89 14.66 8.39
C PRO A 300 11.10 15.76 7.36
N ALA A 301 10.01 16.15 6.70
CA ALA A 301 10.00 17.39 5.96
C ALA A 301 10.12 18.55 6.95
N THR A 302 11.09 19.43 6.71
CA THR A 302 11.21 20.68 7.46
C THR A 302 10.08 21.61 7.06
N ILE A 303 9.45 22.23 8.06
CA ILE A 303 8.53 23.36 7.88
C ILE A 303 9.34 24.53 7.29
#